data_AF-A0A1I1EBB9-F1
#
_entry.id   AF-A0A1I1EBB9-F1
#
_cell.length_a   1.000
_cell.length_b   1.000
_cell.length_c   1.000
_cell.angle_alpha   90.00
_cell.angle_beta   90.00
_cell.angle_gamma   90.00
#
_symmetry.space_group_name_H-M   'P 1'
#
loop_
_entity.id
_entity.type
_entity.pdbx_description
1 polymer ?
#
loop_
_entity_poly.entity_id
_entity_poly.type
_entity_poly.pdbx_seq_one_letter_code
_entity_poly.pdbx_strand_id
1 'polypeptide(L)'
;MQDLGERIKRLRRAKNLTQQQLADLLNIDQGAVSRWERGHITPSARYRKELEQVLSAPLMEMDEPLLESVNMDLHFALILDCQLRVLAASETSLAINGCRSREELVGNTYLPLLNDTAMNLYQWMKDAGAFDAGINWARFTLPTPTLHSGYRWMESLWIPFHLANGELVYRISSKLLEMPPSEGLGKAKLEVNGKQLELLVPTQARPSQQPRQQRHRDWHEAI
;
A
#
# COMPACT_ATOMS: atom_id res chain seq x y z
N MET A 1 -20.09 -7.04 10.96
CA MET A 1 -19.30 -8.00 10.17
C MET A 1 -20.17 -8.40 8.98
N GLN A 2 -19.89 -7.87 7.79
CA GLN A 2 -20.65 -8.27 6.61
C GLN A 2 -20.24 -9.69 6.21
N ASP A 3 -21.24 -10.53 5.91
CA ASP A 3 -21.01 -11.90 5.43
C ASP A 3 -20.31 -11.85 4.06
N LEU A 4 -19.30 -12.69 3.86
CA LEU A 4 -18.54 -12.81 2.61
C LEU A 4 -19.46 -13.03 1.41
N GLY A 5 -20.55 -13.78 1.60
CA GLY A 5 -21.57 -14.00 0.58
C GLY A 5 -22.25 -12.71 0.12
N GLU A 6 -22.68 -11.87 1.07
CA GLU A 6 -23.29 -10.57 0.75
C GLU A 6 -22.28 -9.62 0.08
N ARG A 7 -21.00 -9.68 0.46
CA ARG A 7 -19.94 -8.89 -0.20
C ARG A 7 -19.74 -9.30 -1.66
N ILE A 8 -19.66 -10.61 -1.95
CA ILE A 8 -19.59 -11.14 -3.34
C ILE A 8 -20.78 -10.63 -4.16
N LYS A 9 -21.98 -10.77 -3.61
CA LYS A 9 -23.23 -10.34 -4.25
C LYS A 9 -23.27 -8.84 -4.53
N ARG A 10 -22.84 -8.02 -3.56
CA ARG A 10 -22.76 -6.55 -3.70
C ARG A 10 -21.79 -6.16 -4.81
N LEU A 11 -20.58 -6.70 -4.80
CA LEU A 11 -19.55 -6.42 -5.80
C LEU A 11 -19.98 -6.87 -7.21
N ARG A 12 -20.57 -8.07 -7.32
CA ARG A 12 -21.12 -8.57 -8.59
C ARG A 12 -22.18 -7.62 -9.14
N ARG A 13 -23.10 -7.15 -8.30
CA ARG A 13 -24.14 -6.20 -8.69
C ARG A 13 -23.57 -4.84 -9.08
N ALA A 14 -22.54 -4.35 -8.39
CA ALA A 14 -21.86 -3.10 -8.75
C ALA A 14 -21.20 -3.17 -10.14
N LYS A 15 -20.81 -4.36 -10.60
CA LYS A 15 -20.31 -4.64 -11.96
C LYS A 15 -21.41 -4.97 -12.98
N ASN A 16 -22.69 -4.88 -12.60
CA ASN A 16 -23.84 -5.26 -13.43
C ASN A 16 -23.82 -6.71 -13.96
N LEU A 17 -23.21 -7.63 -13.21
CA LEU A 17 -23.11 -9.03 -13.59
C LEU A 17 -24.27 -9.85 -13.00
N THR A 18 -24.79 -10.82 -13.76
CA THR A 18 -25.64 -11.88 -13.23
C THR A 18 -24.80 -12.95 -12.54
N GLN A 19 -25.41 -13.80 -11.70
CA GLN A 19 -24.70 -14.94 -11.09
C GLN A 19 -24.14 -15.88 -12.16
N GLN A 20 -24.86 -16.07 -13.27
CA GLN A 20 -24.40 -16.87 -14.40
C GLN A 20 -23.16 -16.24 -15.04
N GLN A 21 -23.19 -14.95 -15.34
CA GLN A 21 -22.04 -14.26 -15.94
C GLN A 21 -20.80 -14.29 -15.04
N LEU A 22 -20.97 -14.15 -13.72
CA LEU A 22 -19.85 -14.31 -12.79
C LEU A 22 -19.31 -15.75 -12.79
N ALA A 23 -20.19 -16.75 -12.88
CA ALA A 23 -19.79 -18.15 -12.95
C ALA A 23 -19.05 -18.46 -14.26
N ASP A 24 -19.50 -17.90 -15.38
CA ASP A 24 -18.86 -18.04 -16.69
C ASP A 24 -17.45 -17.43 -16.68
N LEU A 25 -17.27 -16.26 -16.06
CA LEU A 25 -15.97 -15.60 -15.91
C LEU A 25 -14.99 -16.41 -15.04
N LEU A 26 -15.51 -17.19 -14.10
CA LEU A 26 -14.72 -18.06 -13.21
C LEU A 26 -14.61 -19.51 -13.73
N ASN A 27 -15.27 -19.82 -14.85
CA ASN A 27 -15.38 -21.16 -15.41
C ASN A 27 -15.89 -22.21 -14.39
N ILE A 28 -16.99 -21.87 -13.70
CA ILE A 28 -17.66 -22.72 -12.70
C ILE A 28 -19.17 -22.79 -12.94
N ASP A 29 -19.84 -23.66 -12.19
CA ASP A 29 -21.31 -23.73 -12.18
C ASP A 29 -21.93 -22.54 -11.41
N GLN A 30 -23.04 -22.00 -11.92
CA GLN A 30 -23.78 -20.89 -11.30
C GLN A 30 -24.27 -21.23 -9.88
N GLY A 31 -24.56 -22.50 -9.60
CA GLY A 31 -24.93 -22.99 -8.28
C GLY A 31 -23.82 -22.84 -7.24
N ALA A 32 -22.54 -22.79 -7.66
CA ALA A 32 -21.43 -22.45 -6.76
C ALA A 32 -21.54 -20.99 -6.30
N VAL A 33 -21.71 -20.05 -7.24
CA VAL A 33 -21.91 -18.61 -6.94
C VAL A 33 -23.13 -18.39 -6.06
N SER A 34 -24.26 -19.04 -6.37
CA SER A 34 -25.48 -18.94 -5.56
C SER A 34 -25.28 -19.41 -4.11
N ARG A 35 -24.50 -20.48 -3.90
CA ARG A 35 -24.22 -20.96 -2.54
C ARG A 35 -23.21 -20.08 -1.81
N TRP A 36 -22.24 -19.49 -2.51
CA TRP A 36 -21.34 -18.49 -1.93
C TRP A 36 -22.11 -17.25 -1.47
N GLU A 37 -22.97 -16.69 -2.33
CA GLU A 37 -23.72 -15.47 -2.02
C GLU A 37 -24.74 -15.63 -0.89
N ARG A 38 -25.16 -16.87 -0.59
CA ARG A 38 -26.04 -17.21 0.53
C ARG A 38 -25.28 -17.65 1.79
N GLY A 39 -23.95 -17.67 1.76
CA GLY A 39 -23.12 -18.10 2.89
C GLY A 39 -23.19 -19.60 3.20
N HIS A 40 -23.74 -20.43 2.30
CA HIS A 40 -23.84 -21.88 2.54
C HIS A 40 -22.52 -22.62 2.40
N ILE A 41 -21.65 -22.13 1.50
CA ILE A 41 -20.27 -22.60 1.36
C ILE A 41 -19.36 -21.40 1.16
N THR A 42 -18.13 -21.49 1.68
CA THR A 42 -17.10 -20.46 1.49
C THR A 42 -16.27 -20.78 0.25
N PRO A 43 -15.97 -19.82 -0.64
CA PRO A 43 -15.04 -20.04 -1.74
C PRO A 43 -13.65 -20.43 -1.20
N SER A 44 -12.98 -21.34 -1.92
CA SER A 44 -11.59 -21.70 -1.62
C SER A 44 -10.65 -20.50 -1.82
N ALA A 45 -9.44 -20.55 -1.27
CA ALA A 45 -8.46 -19.49 -1.44
C ALA A 45 -8.19 -19.15 -2.92
N ARG A 46 -8.17 -20.17 -3.79
CA ARG A 46 -8.06 -19.99 -5.25
C ARG A 46 -9.21 -19.13 -5.78
N TYR A 47 -10.46 -19.52 -5.52
CA TYR A 47 -11.62 -18.81 -6.04
C TYR A 47 -11.78 -17.42 -5.43
N ARG A 48 -11.33 -17.20 -4.20
CA ARG A 48 -11.28 -15.84 -3.62
C ARG A 48 -10.39 -14.93 -4.45
N LYS A 49 -9.18 -15.37 -4.80
CA LYS A 49 -8.25 -14.58 -5.61
C LYS A 49 -8.81 -14.30 -7.01
N GLU A 50 -9.43 -15.29 -7.65
CA GLU A 50 -10.06 -15.12 -8.97
C GLU A 50 -11.26 -14.16 -8.90
N LEU A 51 -12.09 -14.26 -7.86
CA LEU A 51 -13.19 -13.34 -7.60
C LEU A 51 -12.69 -11.90 -7.41
N GLU A 52 -11.61 -11.68 -6.67
CA GLU A 52 -11.06 -10.34 -6.48
C GLU A 52 -10.55 -9.72 -7.78
N GLN A 53 -9.98 -10.55 -8.68
CA GLN A 53 -9.57 -10.13 -10.01
C GLN A 53 -10.78 -9.76 -10.88
N VAL A 54 -11.78 -10.65 -10.98
CA VAL A 54 -12.97 -10.46 -11.81
C VAL A 54 -13.81 -9.27 -11.33
N LEU A 55 -13.97 -9.14 -10.02
CA LEU A 55 -14.74 -8.06 -9.39
C LEU A 55 -13.92 -6.78 -9.23
N SER A 56 -12.61 -6.83 -9.49
CA SER A 56 -11.66 -5.72 -9.32
C SER A 56 -11.72 -5.10 -7.92
N ALA A 57 -11.97 -5.92 -6.90
CA ALA A 57 -12.19 -5.47 -5.54
C ALA A 57 -11.92 -6.60 -4.54
N PRO A 58 -11.36 -6.30 -3.35
CA PRO A 58 -11.14 -7.31 -2.31
C PRO A 58 -12.46 -7.87 -1.81
N LEU A 59 -12.49 -9.19 -1.57
CA LEU A 59 -13.68 -9.92 -1.13
C LEU A 59 -13.95 -9.81 0.36
N MET A 60 -12.94 -9.44 1.13
CA MET A 60 -13.11 -9.15 2.53
C MET A 60 -13.08 -7.64 2.73
N GLU A 61 -13.92 -7.17 3.64
CA GLU A 61 -13.80 -5.81 4.12
C GLU A 61 -12.46 -5.72 4.84
N MET A 62 -11.55 -4.94 4.26
CA MET A 62 -10.51 -4.30 5.04
C MET A 62 -11.18 -3.63 6.25
N ASP A 63 -10.54 -3.66 7.41
CA ASP A 63 -11.10 -3.08 8.64
C ASP A 63 -11.40 -1.59 8.43
N GLU A 64 -12.61 -1.28 7.98
CA GLU A 64 -13.00 0.06 7.53
C GLU A 64 -12.84 1.12 8.63
N PRO A 65 -13.15 0.82 9.92
CA PRO A 65 -12.80 1.73 11.01
C PRO A 65 -11.30 2.00 11.16
N LEU A 66 -10.45 1.01 10.88
CA LEU A 66 -9.00 1.16 10.96
C LEU A 66 -8.47 1.99 9.79
N LEU A 67 -8.93 1.73 8.57
CA LEU A 67 -8.60 2.55 7.41
C LEU A 67 -9.05 4.00 7.64
N GLU A 68 -10.26 4.19 8.14
CA GLU A 68 -10.80 5.51 8.45
C GLU A 68 -10.00 6.22 9.55
N SER A 69 -9.55 5.48 10.57
CA SER A 69 -8.67 6.04 11.60
C SER A 69 -7.36 6.60 11.03
N VAL A 70 -6.83 6.01 9.95
CA VAL A 70 -5.64 6.51 9.25
C VAL A 70 -5.98 7.66 8.32
N ASN A 71 -7.14 7.62 7.67
CA ASN A 71 -7.64 8.72 6.85
C ASN A 71 -7.79 10.02 7.65
N MET A 72 -8.23 9.89 8.91
CA MET A 72 -8.43 11.00 9.85
C MET A 72 -7.18 11.38 10.66
N ASP A 73 -6.05 10.69 10.48
CA ASP A 73 -4.82 11.01 11.22
C ASP A 73 -4.30 12.41 10.83
N LEU A 74 -3.90 13.20 11.82
CA LEU A 74 -3.39 14.56 11.62
C LEU A 74 -1.90 14.59 11.25
N HIS A 75 -1.21 13.46 11.34
CA HIS A 75 0.20 13.31 10.98
C HIS A 75 0.35 12.44 9.72
N PHE A 76 1.56 12.32 9.19
CA PHE A 76 1.82 11.37 8.10
C PHE A 76 1.54 9.94 8.59
N ALA A 77 0.53 9.32 7.99
CA ALA A 77 0.13 7.96 8.28
C ALA A 77 -0.31 7.23 7.00
N LEU A 78 0.15 5.99 6.82
CA LEU A 78 -0.26 5.11 5.72
C LEU A 78 -0.63 3.74 6.26
N ILE A 79 -1.52 3.04 5.54
CA ILE A 79 -1.59 1.58 5.58
C ILE A 79 -1.02 1.04 4.27
N LEU A 80 -0.01 0.16 4.34
CA LEU A 80 0.54 -0.54 3.18
C LEU A 80 0.38 -2.05 3.27
N ASP A 81 0.20 -2.73 2.13
CA ASP A 81 0.40 -4.19 2.04
C ASP A 81 1.89 -4.56 1.87
N CYS A 82 2.16 -5.87 1.81
CA CYS A 82 3.51 -6.41 1.61
C CYS A 82 4.10 -6.09 0.21
N GLN A 83 3.29 -5.62 -0.74
CA GLN A 83 3.71 -5.15 -2.06
C GLN A 83 3.74 -3.60 -2.12
N LEU A 84 3.80 -2.95 -0.95
CA LEU A 84 3.85 -1.50 -0.79
C LEU A 84 2.68 -0.77 -1.46
N ARG A 85 1.53 -1.43 -1.61
CA ARG A 85 0.29 -0.81 -2.08
C ARG A 85 -0.32 0.00 -0.96
N VAL A 86 -0.76 1.22 -1.26
CA VAL A 86 -1.45 2.09 -0.31
C VAL A 86 -2.90 1.66 -0.17
N LEU A 87 -3.34 1.41 1.06
CA LEU A 87 -4.71 1.01 1.37
C LEU A 87 -5.48 2.12 2.12
N ALA A 88 -4.76 2.96 2.85
CA ALA A 88 -5.26 4.19 3.47
C ALA A 88 -4.12 5.19 3.64
N ALA A 89 -4.45 6.48 3.73
CA ALA A 89 -3.47 7.57 3.84
C ALA A 89 -4.05 8.77 4.59
N SER A 90 -3.28 9.45 5.43
CA SER A 90 -3.74 10.73 5.97
C SER A 90 -3.68 11.85 4.93
N GLU A 91 -4.37 12.97 5.19
CA GLU A 91 -4.25 14.18 4.37
C GLU A 91 -2.80 14.69 4.30
N THR A 92 -2.03 14.57 5.39
CA THR A 92 -0.60 14.88 5.41
C THR A 92 0.19 13.99 4.46
N SER A 93 -0.13 12.69 4.40
CA SER A 93 0.50 11.75 3.47
C SER A 93 0.15 12.08 2.02
N LEU A 94 -1.08 12.49 1.70
CA LEU A 94 -1.46 12.96 0.37
C LEU A 94 -0.65 14.19 -0.04
N ALA A 95 -0.58 15.19 0.83
CA ALA A 95 0.17 16.42 0.59
C ALA A 95 1.67 16.15 0.35
N ILE A 96 2.31 15.29 1.17
CA ILE A 96 3.72 14.91 1.01
C ILE A 96 3.96 14.10 -0.28
N ASN A 97 2.98 13.31 -0.71
CA ASN A 97 3.01 12.60 -1.99
C ASN A 97 2.73 13.49 -3.19
N GLY A 98 2.26 14.73 -2.99
CA GLY A 98 1.89 15.64 -4.06
C GLY A 98 0.58 15.24 -4.76
N CYS A 99 -0.28 14.49 -4.06
CA CYS A 99 -1.58 14.04 -4.55
C CYS A 99 -2.64 15.12 -4.29
N ARG A 100 -3.58 15.26 -5.23
CA ARG A 100 -4.71 16.20 -5.12
C ARG A 100 -5.96 15.56 -4.54
N SER A 101 -6.04 14.24 -4.62
CA SER A 101 -7.11 13.46 -4.03
C SER A 101 -6.58 12.13 -3.52
N ARG A 102 -7.39 11.46 -2.71
CA ARG A 102 -7.08 10.17 -2.10
C ARG A 102 -6.94 9.07 -3.15
N GLU A 103 -7.75 9.12 -4.20
CA GLU A 103 -7.78 8.15 -5.30
C GLU A 103 -6.50 8.17 -6.15
N GLU A 104 -5.73 9.28 -6.12
CA GLU A 104 -4.42 9.34 -6.77
C GLU A 104 -3.36 8.52 -6.02
N LEU A 105 -3.54 8.28 -4.71
CA LEU A 105 -2.58 7.53 -3.90
C LEU A 105 -3.06 6.13 -3.52
N VAL A 106 -4.29 6.01 -3.00
CA VAL A 106 -4.85 4.74 -2.54
C VAL A 106 -5.06 3.80 -3.73
N GLY A 107 -4.58 2.57 -3.59
CA GLY A 107 -4.58 1.55 -4.64
C GLY A 107 -3.28 1.47 -5.44
N ASN A 108 -2.46 2.53 -5.44
CA ASN A 108 -1.14 2.54 -6.08
C ASN A 108 -0.07 1.91 -5.19
N THR A 109 1.02 1.46 -5.80
CA THR A 109 2.18 0.86 -5.11
C THR A 109 3.43 1.73 -5.24
N TYR A 110 4.23 1.78 -4.16
CA TYR A 110 5.56 2.42 -4.18
C TYR A 110 6.64 1.56 -4.86
N LEU A 111 6.41 0.27 -5.12
CA LEU A 111 7.44 -0.62 -5.70
C LEU A 111 8.12 -0.06 -6.96
N PRO A 112 7.39 0.50 -7.95
CA PRO A 112 8.01 1.06 -9.16
C PRO A 112 8.83 2.33 -8.91
N LEU A 113 8.69 2.95 -7.74
CA LEU A 113 9.39 4.18 -7.37
C LEU A 113 10.68 3.91 -6.60
N LEU A 114 10.92 2.67 -6.15
CA LEU A 114 12.11 2.29 -5.41
C LEU A 114 13.34 2.40 -6.32
N ASN A 115 14.32 3.19 -5.88
CA ASN A 115 15.67 3.18 -6.42
C ASN A 115 16.45 1.97 -5.88
N ASP A 116 17.68 1.78 -6.34
CA ASP A 116 18.51 0.63 -5.93
C ASP A 116 18.67 0.54 -4.40
N THR A 117 18.87 1.67 -3.72
CA THR A 117 19.00 1.71 -2.26
C THR A 117 17.72 1.21 -1.57
N ALA A 118 16.55 1.71 -1.98
CA ALA A 118 15.28 1.34 -1.39
C ALA A 118 14.85 -0.09 -1.77
N MET A 119 15.19 -0.54 -2.98
CA MET A 119 14.95 -1.90 -3.45
C MET A 119 15.78 -2.92 -2.67
N ASN A 120 17.07 -2.61 -2.42
CA ASN A 120 17.93 -3.46 -1.60
C ASN A 120 17.42 -3.56 -0.16
N LEU A 121 16.93 -2.45 0.41
CA LEU A 121 16.28 -2.46 1.72
C LEU A 121 15.03 -3.35 1.73
N TYR A 122 14.17 -3.20 0.71
CA TYR A 122 12.96 -4.01 0.58
C TYR A 122 13.29 -5.51 0.46
N GLN A 123 14.31 -5.88 -0.31
CA GLN A 123 14.78 -7.26 -0.42
C GLN A 123 15.36 -7.78 0.90
N TRP A 124 16.16 -6.97 1.60
CA TRP A 124 16.68 -7.33 2.92
C TRP A 124 15.56 -7.55 3.94
N MET A 125 14.54 -6.70 3.95
CA MET A 125 13.35 -6.89 4.79
C MET A 125 12.68 -8.23 4.47
N LYS A 126 12.48 -8.51 3.18
CA LYS A 126 11.88 -9.76 2.72
C LYS A 126 12.69 -10.98 3.17
N ASP A 127 14.00 -10.96 2.96
CA ASP A 127 14.90 -12.06 3.36
C ASP A 127 14.96 -12.24 4.88
N ALA A 128 14.77 -11.15 5.63
CA ALA A 128 14.65 -11.17 7.08
C ALA A 128 13.30 -11.69 7.59
N GLY A 129 12.35 -12.02 6.70
CA GLY A 129 11.01 -12.50 7.05
C GLY A 129 10.06 -11.39 7.49
N ALA A 130 10.35 -10.13 7.14
CA ALA A 130 9.51 -9.00 7.52
C ALA A 130 8.08 -9.14 7.01
N PHE A 131 7.85 -9.84 5.89
CA PHE A 131 6.55 -9.98 5.22
C PHE A 131 5.85 -11.33 5.48
N ASP A 132 6.38 -12.16 6.39
CA ASP A 132 5.94 -13.55 6.62
C ASP A 132 5.29 -13.75 8.01
N ALA A 133 4.64 -12.70 8.54
CA ALA A 133 3.92 -12.61 9.83
C ALA A 133 4.77 -12.62 11.13
N GLY A 134 6.03 -13.07 11.09
CA GLY A 134 6.91 -13.08 12.27
C GLY A 134 7.45 -11.72 12.71
N ILE A 135 7.10 -10.63 12.03
CA ILE A 135 7.56 -9.27 12.35
C ILE A 135 6.78 -8.65 13.52
N ASN A 136 7.49 -7.94 14.39
CA ASN A 136 6.90 -7.19 15.50
C ASN A 136 6.85 -5.68 15.19
N TRP A 137 7.92 -5.14 14.59
CA TRP A 137 7.99 -3.74 14.16
C TRP A 137 9.21 -3.54 13.25
N ALA A 138 9.21 -2.45 12.49
CA ALA A 138 10.41 -1.94 11.84
C ALA A 138 10.49 -0.42 11.95
N ARG A 139 11.71 0.13 12.09
CA ARG A 139 12.00 1.56 12.09
C ARG A 139 13.06 1.85 11.04
N PHE A 140 12.80 2.89 10.27
CA PHE A 140 13.60 3.30 9.13
C PHE A 140 13.92 4.78 9.23
N THR A 141 15.17 5.15 8.97
CA THR A 141 15.60 6.54 8.81
C THR A 141 16.36 6.63 7.50
N LEU A 142 15.66 6.93 6.40
CA LEU A 142 16.26 6.99 5.06
C LEU A 142 15.45 7.89 4.11
N PRO A 143 15.97 8.20 2.91
CA PRO A 143 15.19 8.78 1.84
C PRO A 143 14.07 7.82 1.43
N THR A 144 12.83 8.24 1.63
CA THR A 144 11.62 7.49 1.26
C THR A 144 11.03 8.09 -0.02
N PRO A 145 10.62 7.26 -1.00
CA PRO A 145 9.97 7.75 -2.21
C PRO A 145 8.61 8.35 -1.90
N THR A 146 8.22 9.34 -2.69
CA THR A 146 6.87 9.88 -2.73
C THR A 146 6.38 9.90 -4.18
N LEU A 147 5.06 9.79 -4.38
CA LEU A 147 4.48 9.52 -5.71
C LEU A 147 4.82 10.58 -6.75
N HIS A 148 4.73 11.87 -6.40
CA HIS A 148 4.97 12.98 -7.33
C HIS A 148 6.05 13.96 -6.86
N SER A 149 6.60 13.78 -5.66
CA SER A 149 7.55 14.74 -5.07
C SER A 149 8.98 14.21 -4.92
N GLY A 150 9.28 13.03 -5.47
CA GLY A 150 10.61 12.43 -5.42
C GLY A 150 10.92 11.83 -4.05
N TYR A 151 12.17 11.90 -3.59
CA TYR A 151 12.55 11.33 -2.30
C TYR A 151 12.55 12.39 -1.18
N ARG A 152 12.17 11.98 0.04
CA ARG A 152 12.22 12.80 1.24
C ARG A 152 12.84 12.02 2.39
N TRP A 153 13.68 12.67 3.18
CA TRP A 153 14.20 12.05 4.39
C TRP A 153 13.08 11.90 5.41
N MET A 154 12.88 10.67 5.87
CA MET A 154 11.86 10.35 6.84
C MET A 154 12.42 9.42 7.91
N GLU A 155 11.95 9.61 9.14
CA GLU A 155 11.95 8.56 10.15
C GLU A 155 10.57 7.90 10.14
N SER A 156 10.50 6.61 9.82
CA SER A 156 9.25 5.86 9.66
C SER A 156 9.21 4.68 10.62
N LEU A 157 8.11 4.54 11.36
CA LEU A 157 7.80 3.37 12.19
C LEU A 157 6.72 2.54 11.48
N TRP A 158 6.99 1.26 11.29
CA TRP A 158 6.12 0.29 10.65
C TRP A 158 5.65 -0.70 11.70
N ILE A 159 4.35 -0.74 11.93
CA ILE A 159 3.71 -1.65 12.87
C ILE A 159 2.86 -2.65 12.05
N PRO A 160 3.19 -3.95 12.11
CA PRO A 160 2.44 -4.99 11.42
C PRO A 160 1.12 -5.26 12.11
N PHE A 161 0.09 -5.56 11.34
CA PHE A 161 -1.15 -6.13 11.82
C PHE A 161 -1.81 -6.95 10.71
N HIS A 162 -2.77 -7.79 11.10
CA HIS A 162 -3.54 -8.57 10.14
C HIS A 162 -4.92 -7.94 9.99
N LEU A 163 -5.36 -7.81 8.74
CA LEU A 163 -6.75 -7.50 8.44
C LEU A 163 -7.64 -8.69 8.80
N ALA A 164 -8.95 -8.46 8.87
CA ALA A 164 -9.94 -9.53 9.05
C ALA A 164 -9.80 -10.71 8.06
N ASN A 165 -9.17 -10.48 6.90
CA ASN A 165 -8.93 -11.49 5.87
C ASN A 165 -7.64 -12.31 6.03
N GLY A 166 -6.85 -12.01 7.07
CA GLY A 166 -5.57 -12.63 7.34
C GLY A 166 -4.42 -12.07 6.51
N GLU A 167 -4.63 -11.03 5.70
CA GLU A 167 -3.54 -10.34 5.01
C GLU A 167 -2.73 -9.51 6.00
N LEU A 168 -1.41 -9.62 5.89
CA LEU A 168 -0.46 -8.82 6.64
C LEU A 168 -0.30 -7.44 5.98
N VAL A 169 -0.49 -6.41 6.78
CA VAL A 169 -0.33 -5.00 6.38
C VAL A 169 0.43 -4.24 7.46
N TYR A 170 0.86 -3.03 7.12
CA TYR A 170 1.65 -2.18 7.99
C TYR A 170 1.00 -0.82 8.18
N ARG A 171 0.81 -0.41 9.43
CA ARG A 171 0.59 0.99 9.76
C ARG A 171 1.95 1.66 9.78
N ILE A 172 2.10 2.67 8.95
CA ILE A 172 3.31 3.47 8.86
C ILE A 172 3.01 4.83 9.43
N SER A 173 3.79 5.25 10.41
CA SER A 173 3.83 6.63 10.88
C SER A 173 5.20 7.20 10.58
N SER A 174 5.23 8.36 9.92
CA SER A 174 6.49 8.97 9.51
C SER A 174 6.63 10.40 9.99
N LYS A 175 7.86 10.79 10.29
CA LYS A 175 8.26 12.17 10.54
C LYS A 175 9.19 12.62 9.43
N LEU A 176 8.87 13.74 8.80
CA LEU A 176 9.75 14.38 7.82
C LEU A 176 10.98 14.94 8.53
N LEU A 177 12.17 14.73 7.97
CA LEU A 177 13.42 15.29 8.48
C LEU A 177 13.84 16.45 7.59
N GLU A 178 14.10 17.61 8.19
CA GLU A 178 14.54 18.82 7.48
C GLU A 178 15.94 18.66 6.87
N MET A 179 16.81 17.90 7.56
CA MET A 179 18.16 17.60 7.13
C MET A 179 18.41 16.09 7.16
N PRO A 180 19.21 15.56 6.22
CA PRO A 180 19.70 14.18 6.31
C PRO A 180 20.47 13.98 7.63
N PRO A 181 20.51 12.75 8.17
CA PRO A 181 21.47 12.38 9.20
C PRO A 181 22.90 12.74 8.75
N SER A 182 23.74 13.17 9.69
CA SER A 182 25.05 13.77 9.46
C SER A 182 26.05 12.92 8.65
N GLU A 183 25.76 11.64 8.43
CA GLU A 183 26.69 10.67 7.82
C GLU A 183 26.30 10.23 6.40
N GLY A 184 25.19 10.72 5.81
CA GLY A 184 24.75 10.24 4.49
C GLY A 184 24.40 8.75 4.45
N LEU A 185 24.27 8.12 5.62
CA LEU A 185 23.84 6.75 5.82
C LEU A 185 22.43 6.77 6.40
N GLY A 186 21.56 5.97 5.80
CA GLY A 186 20.28 5.63 6.37
C GLY A 186 20.44 4.50 7.38
N LYS A 187 19.41 4.31 8.22
CA LYS A 187 19.38 3.24 9.20
C LYS A 187 18.07 2.47 9.12
N ALA A 188 18.16 1.15 9.12
CA ALA A 188 17.02 0.26 9.24
C ALA A 188 17.19 -0.60 10.50
N LYS A 189 16.12 -0.74 11.28
CA LYS A 189 16.03 -1.66 12.41
C LYS A 189 14.71 -2.39 12.30
N LEU A 190 14.69 -3.69 12.54
CA LEU A 190 13.45 -4.45 12.63
C LEU A 190 13.57 -5.57 13.65
N GLU A 191 12.43 -5.99 14.18
CA GLU A 191 12.34 -7.12 15.08
C GLU A 191 11.46 -8.20 14.45
N VAL A 192 12.04 -9.38 14.25
CA VAL A 192 11.37 -10.55 13.68
C VAL A 192 11.63 -11.75 14.59
N ASN A 193 10.57 -12.45 14.97
CA ASN A 193 10.60 -13.61 15.87
C ASN A 193 11.36 -13.32 17.17
N GLY A 194 11.21 -12.10 17.71
CA GLY A 194 11.89 -11.63 18.92
C GLY A 194 13.38 -11.33 18.76
N LYS A 195 13.93 -11.36 17.54
CA LYS A 195 15.32 -11.01 17.25
C LYS A 195 15.38 -9.66 16.55
N GLN A 196 16.25 -8.78 17.05
CA GLN A 196 16.50 -7.48 16.44
C GLN A 196 17.60 -7.58 15.38
N LEU A 197 17.32 -7.01 14.22
CA LEU A 197 18.23 -6.89 13.09
C LEU A 197 18.42 -5.41 12.77
N GLU A 198 19.66 -5.03 12.47
CA GLU A 198 20.00 -3.67 12.05
C GLU A 198 20.78 -3.71 10.74
N LEU A 199 20.53 -2.70 9.89
CA LEU A 199 21.24 -2.48 8.64
C LEU A 199 21.55 -0.99 8.50
N LEU A 200 22.81 -0.67 8.23
CA LEU A 200 23.20 0.64 7.72
C LEU A 200 22.95 0.65 6.21
N VAL A 201 22.20 1.64 5.74
CA VAL A 201 21.73 1.73 4.36
C VAL A 201 22.53 2.83 3.66
N PRO A 202 23.41 2.50 2.71
CA PRO A 202 24.13 3.52 1.94
C PRO A 202 23.14 4.35 1.13
N THR A 203 23.07 5.66 1.37
CA THR A 203 22.19 6.54 0.59
C THR A 203 23.03 7.25 -0.45
N GLN A 204 22.64 7.13 -1.73
CA GLN A 204 23.30 7.89 -2.78
C GLN A 204 23.19 9.39 -2.46
N ALA A 205 24.32 10.09 -2.41
CA ALA A 205 24.33 11.55 -2.33
C ALA A 205 23.50 12.11 -3.50
N ARG A 206 22.64 13.09 -3.21
CA ARG A 206 21.66 13.72 -4.11
C ARG A 206 22.06 13.64 -5.60
N PRO A 207 21.17 13.22 -6.52
CA PRO A 207 21.24 13.79 -7.86
C PRO A 207 21.09 15.31 -7.67
N SER A 208 22.10 16.06 -8.10
CA SER A 208 22.07 17.51 -8.19
C SER A 208 20.69 17.96 -8.64
N GLN A 209 20.07 18.89 -7.90
CA GLN A 209 18.88 19.59 -8.35
C GLN A 209 19.16 20.14 -9.74
N GLN A 210 18.71 19.47 -10.80
CA GLN A 210 18.61 20.13 -12.08
C GLN A 210 17.59 21.25 -11.87
N PRO A 211 17.93 22.51 -12.16
CA PRO A 211 16.98 23.59 -12.01
C PRO A 211 15.77 23.22 -12.85
N ARG A 212 14.57 23.29 -12.25
CA ARG A 212 13.32 23.22 -13.00
C ARG A 212 13.45 24.24 -14.14
N GLN A 213 13.60 23.78 -15.38
CA GLN A 213 13.45 24.65 -16.54
C GLN A 213 12.01 25.15 -16.48
N GLN A 214 11.88 26.39 -16.05
CA GLN A 214 10.64 27.14 -16.06
C GLN A 214 10.28 27.29 -17.53
N ARG A 215 9.39 26.43 -18.04
CA ARG A 215 8.76 26.65 -19.34
C ARG A 215 7.86 27.87 -19.18
N HIS A 216 8.42 29.04 -19.39
CA HIS A 216 7.68 30.25 -19.73
C HIS A 216 6.92 29.92 -21.02
N ARG A 217 5.60 29.78 -20.94
CA ARG A 217 4.75 29.90 -22.12
C ARG A 217 4.54 31.39 -22.33
N ASP A 218 5.32 31.96 -23.22
CA ASP A 218 5.03 33.29 -23.75
C ASP A 218 3.73 33.20 -24.56
N TRP A 219 2.71 33.87 -24.04
CA TRP A 219 1.45 34.11 -24.76
C TRP A 219 1.54 35.49 -25.41
N HIS A 220 2.21 35.59 -26.56
CA HIS A 220 1.97 36.65 -27.53
C HIS A 220 2.41 36.17 -28.91
N GLU A 221 1.43 35.75 -29.72
CA GLU A 221 1.33 36.07 -31.15
C GLU A 221 0.13 35.32 -31.75
N ALA A 222 -1.01 36.01 -31.81
CA ALA A 222 -2.04 35.77 -32.79
C ALA A 222 -2.50 37.15 -33.26
N ILE A 223 -1.90 37.62 -34.35
CA ILE A 223 -2.51 38.52 -35.32
C ILE A 223 -2.81 37.67 -36.55
#